data_AF-A0A970LMT1-F1
#
_entry.id   AF-A0A970LMT1-F1
#
_cell.length_a   1.000
_cell.length_b   1.000
_cell.length_c   1.000
_cell.angle_alpha   90.00
_cell.angle_beta   90.00
_cell.angle_gamma   90.00
#
_symmetry.space_group_name_H-M   'P 1'
#
loop_
_entity.id
_entity.type
_entity.pdbx_description
1 polymer ?
#
loop_
_entity_poly.entity_id
_entity_poly.type
_entity_poly.pdbx_seq_one_letter_code
_entity_poly.pdbx_strand_id
1 'polypeptide(L)'
;MSKNKRHIFNNKKKTAKVIYTQNFLTNRRVLNIIVGLSNITKDDIVVEIGTGKGHLTRILAQRCKYLYTIEIDSELLAKTRAKLSTLTNVKFIRGDFLKWKLPTNRNYKVFSNIPYSITTKIIRKLIESFNPAQEIWLVVEKGAAKRFSGFPKETKKSLFLKVHWETNILYYIKKDYFHPKPSVDSALLHLSRKINPNLSGSDLTLYKRFIAHSFKYGLFSKKSLLTKKQISLALKNANLPSLRKNEKISFNQWLCLFYCYKNFTKNKVRK
;
A
#
# COMPACT_ATOMS: atom_id res chain seq x y z
N MET A 1 11.95 -70.18 8.28
CA MET A 1 11.00 -69.80 9.35
C MET A 1 11.52 -68.52 9.99
N SER A 2 10.97 -67.35 9.63
CA SER A 2 9.94 -66.60 10.39
C SER A 2 10.54 -65.82 11.57
N LYS A 3 10.36 -64.51 11.77
CA LYS A 3 9.57 -63.47 11.10
C LYS A 3 10.07 -62.09 11.59
N ASN A 4 10.06 -61.12 10.66
CA ASN A 4 10.10 -59.68 10.87
C ASN A 4 9.19 -59.17 12.02
N LYS A 5 9.67 -58.20 12.79
CA LYS A 5 8.82 -57.14 13.37
C LYS A 5 9.39 -55.76 13.06
N ARG A 6 8.82 -55.16 12.01
CA ARG A 6 8.96 -53.75 11.64
C ARG A 6 8.24 -52.90 12.70
N HIS A 7 8.96 -52.05 13.41
CA HIS A 7 8.33 -50.93 14.12
C HIS A 7 8.05 -49.81 13.11
N ILE A 8 6.77 -49.67 12.79
CA ILE A 8 6.21 -48.67 11.90
C ILE A 8 6.31 -47.31 12.59
N PHE A 9 7.20 -46.44 12.08
CA PHE A 9 7.18 -45.00 12.39
C PHE A 9 5.84 -44.42 11.92
N ASN A 10 4.99 -44.06 12.88
CA ASN A 10 3.71 -43.42 12.59
C ASN A 10 3.96 -41.96 12.26
N ASN A 11 4.22 -41.70 10.98
CA ASN A 11 4.56 -40.40 10.42
C ASN A 11 3.30 -39.52 10.33
N LYS A 12 2.86 -38.95 11.46
CA LYS A 12 1.86 -37.88 11.44
C LYS A 12 2.51 -36.64 10.81
N LYS A 13 2.35 -36.51 9.49
CA LYS A 13 2.61 -35.29 8.71
C LYS A 13 1.89 -34.11 9.39
N LYS A 14 2.61 -33.37 10.24
CA LYS A 14 2.23 -32.00 10.59
C LYS A 14 2.20 -31.23 9.27
N THR A 15 1.00 -30.88 8.83
CA THR A 15 0.78 -29.94 7.75
C THR A 15 1.62 -28.70 8.06
N ALA A 16 2.62 -28.44 7.22
CA ALA A 16 3.51 -27.29 7.40
C ALA A 16 2.66 -26.03 7.38
N LYS A 17 2.44 -25.45 8.57
CA LYS A 17 1.84 -24.12 8.76
C LYS A 17 2.65 -23.21 7.85
N VAL A 18 2.04 -22.61 6.82
CA VAL A 18 2.73 -21.64 5.96
C VAL A 18 3.30 -20.57 6.88
N ILE A 19 4.61 -20.62 7.12
CA ILE A 19 5.30 -19.66 7.97
C ILE A 19 5.34 -18.39 7.15
N TYR A 20 4.36 -17.52 7.34
CA TYR A 20 4.51 -16.12 6.96
C TYR A 20 5.73 -15.61 7.74
N THR A 21 6.85 -15.37 7.06
CA THR A 21 8.03 -14.79 7.68
C THR A 21 7.66 -13.38 8.15
N GLN A 22 7.28 -13.28 9.42
CA GLN A 22 6.81 -12.04 10.04
C GLN A 22 8.02 -11.32 10.65
N ASN A 23 8.46 -10.25 10.01
CA ASN A 23 9.53 -9.39 10.53
C ASN A 23 8.90 -8.36 11.49
N PHE A 24 9.14 -8.50 12.78
CA PHE A 24 8.61 -7.56 13.77
C PHE A 24 9.52 -6.35 13.87
N LEU A 25 8.99 -5.14 13.64
CA LEU A 25 9.69 -3.91 13.97
C LEU A 25 9.77 -3.78 15.51
N THR A 26 10.96 -3.91 16.08
CA THR A 26 11.17 -3.96 17.55
C THR A 26 11.78 -2.68 18.12
N ASN A 27 12.43 -1.86 17.30
CA ASN A 27 13.04 -0.62 17.76
C ASN A 27 11.98 0.42 18.16
N ARG A 28 11.87 0.68 19.47
CA ARG A 28 10.88 1.62 20.04
C ARG A 28 11.06 3.06 19.55
N ARG A 29 12.30 3.55 19.40
CA ARG A 29 12.56 4.92 18.94
C ARG A 29 12.03 5.11 17.52
N VAL A 30 12.33 4.16 16.63
CA VAL A 30 11.84 4.15 15.25
C VAL A 30 10.32 4.08 15.21
N LEU A 31 9.69 3.19 15.99
CA LEU A 31 8.23 3.11 16.08
C LEU A 31 7.60 4.45 16.49
N ASN A 32 8.15 5.12 17.51
CA ASN A 32 7.66 6.41 17.96
C ASN A 32 7.78 7.49 16.87
N ILE A 33 8.91 7.53 16.15
CA ILE A 33 9.12 8.44 15.01
C ILE A 33 8.08 8.18 13.93
N ILE A 34 7.96 6.95 13.43
CA ILE A 34 7.10 6.65 12.29
C ILE A 34 5.61 6.85 12.61
N VAL A 35 5.17 6.55 13.84
CA VAL A 35 3.79 6.83 14.24
C VAL A 35 3.59 8.33 14.47
N GLY A 36 4.61 9.06 14.93
CA GLY A 36 4.56 10.53 15.06
C GLY A 36 4.45 11.27 13.74
N LEU A 37 4.84 10.64 12.61
CA LEU A 37 4.63 11.17 11.26
C LEU A 37 3.20 11.00 10.74
N SER A 38 2.34 10.30 11.49
CA SER A 38 0.92 10.16 11.13
C SER A 38 0.10 11.31 11.72
N ASN A 39 -1.06 11.60 11.12
CA ASN A 39 -2.02 12.57 11.64
C ASN A 39 -3.09 11.88 12.54
N ILE A 40 -2.76 10.75 13.17
CA ILE A 40 -3.70 10.01 14.04
C ILE A 40 -3.91 10.79 15.34
N THR A 41 -5.17 11.07 15.68
CA THR A 41 -5.58 11.79 16.88
C THR A 41 -6.53 10.96 17.74
N LYS A 42 -6.87 11.49 18.92
CA LYS A 42 -7.78 10.88 19.90
C LYS A 42 -9.22 10.72 19.43
N ASP A 43 -9.56 11.23 18.26
CA ASP A 43 -10.87 11.09 17.64
C ASP A 43 -10.93 9.95 16.61
N ASP A 44 -9.78 9.43 16.20
CA ASP A 44 -9.68 8.48 15.09
C ASP A 44 -9.97 7.04 15.51
N ILE A 45 -10.63 6.32 14.60
CA ILE A 45 -10.65 4.86 14.57
C ILE A 45 -9.47 4.39 13.72
N VAL A 46 -8.64 3.52 14.29
CA VAL A 46 -7.44 2.99 13.62
C VAL A 46 -7.56 1.48 13.43
N VAL A 47 -7.07 1.01 12.29
CA VAL A 47 -6.93 -0.42 11.97
C VAL A 47 -5.44 -0.77 11.86
N GLU A 48 -5.00 -1.75 12.65
CA GLU A 48 -3.69 -2.39 12.59
C GLU A 48 -3.81 -3.78 11.96
N ILE A 49 -2.91 -4.09 11.04
CA ILE A 49 -2.89 -5.35 10.28
C ILE A 49 -1.72 -6.20 10.74
N GLY A 50 -2.01 -7.22 11.56
CA GLY A 50 -1.02 -8.03 12.26
C GLY A 50 -0.65 -7.39 13.59
N THR A 51 -1.25 -7.87 14.68
CA THR A 51 -0.94 -7.42 16.05
C THR A 51 0.51 -7.73 16.43
N GLY A 52 1.02 -8.88 15.98
CA GLY A 52 2.36 -9.34 16.30
C GLY A 52 2.65 -9.36 17.80
N LYS A 53 3.83 -8.83 18.18
CA LYS A 53 4.28 -8.73 19.59
C LYS A 53 3.69 -7.54 20.37
N GLY A 54 2.79 -6.76 19.75
CA GLY A 54 2.08 -5.64 20.39
C GLY A 54 2.89 -4.35 20.57
N HIS A 55 4.07 -4.23 19.95
CA HIS A 55 4.89 -3.02 20.06
C HIS A 55 4.21 -1.81 19.41
N LEU A 56 3.68 -1.99 18.20
CA LEU A 56 2.96 -0.95 17.47
C LEU A 56 1.58 -0.72 18.09
N THR A 57 0.82 -1.78 18.38
CA THR A 57 -0.47 -1.74 19.06
C THR A 57 -0.46 -0.82 20.28
N ARG A 58 0.54 -0.93 21.16
CA ARG A 58 0.67 -0.11 22.37
C ARG A 58 0.77 1.39 22.06
N ILE A 59 1.56 1.75 21.04
CA ILE A 59 1.79 3.16 20.68
C ILE A 59 0.54 3.73 19.99
N LEU A 60 -0.11 2.95 19.13
CA LEU A 60 -1.35 3.37 18.46
C LEU A 60 -2.49 3.57 19.47
N ALA A 61 -2.67 2.65 20.41
CA ALA A 61 -3.70 2.74 21.46
C ALA A 61 -3.58 4.03 22.29
N GLN A 62 -2.36 4.54 22.48
CA GLN A 62 -2.12 5.80 23.17
C GLN A 62 -2.47 7.04 22.35
N ARG A 63 -2.70 6.93 21.04
CA ARG A 63 -2.92 8.06 20.13
C ARG A 63 -4.32 8.13 19.55
N CYS A 64 -5.01 6.98 19.40
CA CYS A 64 -6.33 6.92 18.77
C CYS A 64 -7.49 6.83 19.78
N LYS A 65 -8.72 7.07 19.29
CA LYS A 65 -9.97 6.80 20.03
C LYS A 65 -10.14 5.31 20.25
N TYR A 66 -10.03 4.54 19.18
CA TYR A 66 -10.29 3.10 19.18
C TYR A 66 -9.42 2.39 18.15
N LEU A 67 -8.83 1.27 18.55
CA LEU A 67 -7.93 0.48 17.71
C LEU A 67 -8.54 -0.90 17.44
N TYR A 68 -8.70 -1.26 16.18
CA TYR A 68 -8.89 -2.65 15.75
C TYR A 68 -7.53 -3.24 15.37
N THR A 69 -7.16 -4.37 15.95
CA THR A 69 -5.94 -5.10 15.57
C THR A 69 -6.29 -6.52 15.16
N ILE A 70 -5.88 -6.91 13.95
CA ILE A 70 -6.27 -8.18 13.32
C ILE A 70 -5.04 -9.08 13.21
N GLU A 71 -5.05 -10.26 13.83
CA GLU A 71 -3.94 -11.22 13.78
C GLU A 71 -4.45 -12.61 13.38
N ILE A 72 -3.69 -13.25 12.47
CA ILE A 72 -4.03 -14.58 11.95
C ILE A 72 -3.53 -15.68 12.90
N ASP A 73 -2.41 -15.46 13.59
CA ASP A 73 -1.89 -16.40 14.59
C ASP A 73 -2.61 -16.24 15.93
N SER A 74 -3.45 -17.23 16.25
CA SER A 74 -4.27 -17.22 17.47
C SER A 74 -3.48 -17.28 18.76
N GLU A 75 -2.35 -17.98 18.77
CA GLU A 75 -1.53 -18.13 19.98
C GLU A 75 -0.78 -16.82 20.27
N LEU A 76 -0.22 -16.21 19.23
CA LEU A 76 0.43 -14.90 19.34
C LEU A 76 -0.58 -13.83 19.77
N LEU A 77 -1.78 -13.83 19.19
CA LEU A 77 -2.84 -12.90 19.57
C LEU A 77 -3.24 -13.06 21.04
N ALA A 78 -3.43 -14.30 21.51
CA ALA A 78 -3.79 -14.56 22.90
C ALA A 78 -2.71 -14.05 23.88
N LYS A 79 -1.44 -14.36 23.59
CA LYS A 79 -0.29 -13.88 24.38
C LYS A 79 -0.20 -12.35 24.41
N THR A 80 -0.33 -11.71 23.25
CA THR A 80 -0.26 -10.25 23.14
C THR A 80 -1.46 -9.57 23.79
N ARG A 81 -2.67 -10.13 23.67
CA ARG A 81 -3.87 -9.64 24.36
C ARG A 81 -3.70 -9.67 25.88
N ALA A 82 -3.20 -10.78 26.43
CA ALA A 82 -2.94 -10.87 27.88
C ALA A 82 -1.91 -9.83 28.34
N LYS A 83 -0.82 -9.64 27.56
CA LYS A 83 0.22 -8.64 27.83
C LYS A 83 -0.26 -7.18 27.75
N LEU A 84 -1.32 -6.93 26.99
CA LEU A 84 -1.89 -5.60 26.75
C LEU A 84 -3.28 -5.44 27.38
N SER A 85 -3.59 -6.23 28.42
CA SER A 85 -4.90 -6.27 29.08
C SER A 85 -5.35 -4.92 29.66
N THR A 86 -4.41 -4.04 29.98
CA THR A 86 -4.69 -2.69 30.50
C THR A 86 -5.19 -1.71 29.43
N LEU A 87 -5.09 -2.05 28.14
CA LEU A 87 -5.58 -1.21 27.05
C LEU A 87 -7.08 -1.43 26.83
N THR A 88 -7.90 -0.48 27.25
CA THR A 88 -9.37 -0.56 27.19
C THR A 88 -9.95 -0.18 25.82
N ASN A 89 -9.19 0.52 24.99
CA ASN A 89 -9.62 1.01 23.67
C ASN A 89 -9.15 0.14 22.49
N VAL A 90 -8.74 -1.10 22.75
CA VAL A 90 -8.22 -2.02 21.71
C VAL A 90 -9.13 -3.24 21.55
N LYS A 91 -9.57 -3.48 20.31
CA LYS A 91 -10.26 -4.71 19.92
C LYS A 91 -9.30 -5.66 19.21
N PHE A 92 -8.98 -6.76 19.89
CA PHE A 92 -8.20 -7.86 19.35
C PHE A 92 -9.09 -8.79 18.53
N ILE A 93 -8.77 -8.98 17.25
CA ILE A 93 -9.56 -9.78 16.30
C ILE A 93 -8.68 -10.91 15.76
N ARG A 94 -9.12 -12.16 15.97
CA ARG A 94 -8.52 -13.32 15.32
C ARG A 94 -9.04 -13.42 13.89
N GLY A 95 -8.17 -13.38 12.89
CA GLY A 95 -8.56 -13.63 11.52
C GLY A 95 -7.55 -13.20 10.46
N ASP A 96 -7.83 -13.60 9.23
CA ASP A 96 -7.12 -13.11 8.06
C ASP A 96 -7.65 -11.72 7.69
N PHE A 97 -6.79 -10.70 7.73
CA PHE A 97 -7.14 -9.34 7.33
C PHE A 97 -7.72 -9.27 5.92
N LEU A 98 -7.24 -10.09 4.97
CA LEU A 98 -7.77 -10.08 3.61
C LEU A 98 -9.24 -10.50 3.56
N LYS A 99 -9.71 -11.29 4.53
CA LYS A 99 -11.11 -11.74 4.66
C LYS A 99 -11.92 -10.89 5.64
N TRP A 100 -11.27 -10.17 6.55
CA TRP A 100 -11.93 -9.33 7.53
C TRP A 100 -12.73 -8.18 6.85
N LYS A 101 -13.90 -7.87 7.39
CA LYS A 101 -14.77 -6.78 6.89
C LYS A 101 -14.27 -5.45 7.43
N LEU A 102 -13.87 -4.56 6.53
CA LEU A 102 -13.46 -3.19 6.88
C LEU A 102 -14.66 -2.40 7.45
N PRO A 103 -14.43 -1.38 8.30
CA PRO A 103 -15.50 -0.51 8.77
C PRO A 103 -16.26 0.11 7.58
N THR A 104 -17.59 -0.03 7.54
CA THR A 104 -18.41 0.45 6.41
C THR A 104 -19.07 1.80 6.68
N ASN A 105 -19.43 2.09 7.93
CA ASN A 105 -20.28 3.22 8.29
C ASN A 105 -19.54 4.32 9.06
N ARG A 106 -18.20 4.27 9.07
CA ARG A 106 -17.36 5.23 9.80
C ARG A 106 -16.05 5.43 9.05
N ASN A 107 -15.53 6.65 9.15
CA ASN A 107 -14.18 6.95 8.72
C ASN A 107 -13.18 6.22 9.61
N TYR A 108 -12.10 5.73 9.00
CA TYR A 108 -11.03 5.06 9.71
C TYR A 108 -9.70 5.29 9.00
N LYS A 109 -8.63 5.17 9.79
CA LYS A 109 -7.25 5.24 9.34
C LYS A 109 -6.57 3.89 9.53
N VAL A 110 -5.48 3.65 8.80
CA VAL A 110 -4.71 2.41 8.87
C VAL A 110 -3.27 2.72 9.20
N PHE A 111 -2.71 2.07 10.22
CA PHE A 111 -1.28 2.12 10.48
C PHE A 111 -0.80 0.69 10.78
N SER A 112 0.13 0.16 9.97
CA SER A 112 0.63 -1.19 10.24
C SER A 112 2.05 -1.50 9.74
N ASN A 113 2.71 -2.43 10.42
CA ASN A 113 3.86 -3.16 9.93
C ASN A 113 3.42 -4.50 9.33
N ILE A 114 3.33 -4.59 8.00
CA ILE A 114 2.64 -5.69 7.32
C ILE A 114 3.59 -6.75 6.76
N PRO A 115 3.13 -8.00 6.59
CA PRO A 115 3.89 -9.03 5.89
C PRO A 115 4.10 -8.65 4.42
N TYR A 116 5.34 -8.72 3.96
CA TYR A 116 5.73 -8.20 2.64
C TYR A 116 5.05 -8.94 1.47
N SER A 117 4.89 -10.26 1.59
CA SER A 117 4.32 -11.14 0.56
C SER A 117 2.89 -10.79 0.15
N ILE A 118 2.14 -10.09 1.01
CA ILE A 118 0.73 -9.72 0.77
C ILE A 118 0.53 -8.21 0.62
N THR A 119 1.60 -7.41 0.55
CA THR A 119 1.55 -5.93 0.44
C THR A 119 0.57 -5.44 -0.63
N THR A 120 0.65 -6.00 -1.84
CA THR A 120 -0.23 -5.58 -2.95
C THR A 120 -1.70 -5.91 -2.67
N LYS A 121 -1.98 -7.07 -2.05
CA LYS A 121 -3.35 -7.48 -1.71
C LYS A 121 -3.94 -6.59 -0.61
N ILE A 122 -3.13 -6.23 0.38
CA ILE A 122 -3.51 -5.31 1.47
C ILE A 122 -3.85 -3.93 0.91
N ILE A 123 -2.92 -3.31 0.16
CA ILE A 123 -3.14 -1.98 -0.41
C ILE A 123 -4.39 -1.99 -1.29
N ARG A 124 -4.54 -2.98 -2.16
CA ARG A 124 -5.72 -3.10 -3.03
C ARG A 124 -7.02 -3.15 -2.22
N LYS A 125 -7.08 -3.99 -1.18
CA LYS A 125 -8.26 -4.10 -0.31
C LYS A 125 -8.60 -2.77 0.37
N LEU A 126 -7.59 -2.01 0.79
CA LEU A 126 -7.79 -0.74 1.49
C LEU A 126 -8.23 0.42 0.60
N ILE A 127 -7.85 0.40 -0.68
CA ILE A 127 -8.13 1.50 -1.62
C ILE A 127 -9.31 1.23 -2.56
N GLU A 128 -9.64 -0.05 -2.81
CA GLU A 128 -10.74 -0.48 -3.68
C GLU A 128 -11.96 -1.00 -2.89
N SER A 129 -11.99 -0.88 -1.56
CA SER A 129 -13.16 -1.24 -0.75
C SER A 129 -14.33 -0.27 -0.98
N PHE A 130 -15.54 -0.70 -0.58
CA PHE A 130 -16.72 0.14 -0.60
C PHE A 130 -16.55 1.42 0.24
N ASN A 131 -15.91 1.29 1.41
CA ASN A 131 -15.45 2.41 2.23
C ASN A 131 -13.91 2.34 2.31
N PRO A 132 -13.18 3.03 1.41
CA PRO A 132 -11.72 3.13 1.50
C PRO A 132 -11.28 3.90 2.73
N ALA A 133 -10.13 3.52 3.31
CA ALA A 133 -9.54 4.25 4.42
C ALA A 133 -9.29 5.72 4.05
N GLN A 134 -9.28 6.62 5.04
CA GLN A 134 -8.92 8.03 4.77
C GLN A 134 -7.40 8.19 4.61
N GLU A 135 -6.67 7.52 5.50
CA GLU A 135 -5.22 7.59 5.59
C GLU A 135 -4.64 6.20 5.82
N ILE A 136 -3.53 5.89 5.15
CA ILE A 136 -2.89 4.58 5.19
C ILE A 136 -1.38 4.77 5.37
N TRP A 137 -0.83 4.31 6.50
CA TRP A 137 0.61 4.20 6.75
C TRP A 137 1.00 2.73 6.86
N LEU A 138 1.84 2.27 5.94
CA LEU A 138 2.31 0.89 5.91
C LEU A 138 3.82 0.84 5.91
N VAL A 139 4.40 0.11 6.86
CA VAL A 139 5.79 -0.33 6.77
C VAL A 139 5.84 -1.49 5.78
N VAL A 140 6.52 -1.26 4.66
CA VAL A 140 6.66 -2.21 3.55
C VAL A 140 8.12 -2.27 3.10
N GLU A 141 8.49 -3.26 2.30
CA GLU A 141 9.83 -3.28 1.68
C GLU A 141 10.11 -1.99 0.91
N LYS A 142 11.35 -1.51 0.98
CA LYS A 142 11.80 -0.29 0.29
C LYS A 142 11.48 -0.30 -1.20
N GLY A 143 11.62 -1.46 -1.86
CA GLY A 143 11.26 -1.63 -3.28
C GLY A 143 9.75 -1.52 -3.54
N ALA A 144 8.92 -2.05 -2.63
CA ALA A 144 7.48 -1.91 -2.71
C ALA A 144 7.05 -0.45 -2.51
N ALA A 145 7.56 0.23 -1.48
CA ALA A 145 7.29 1.65 -1.22
C ALA A 145 7.60 2.51 -2.46
N LYS A 146 8.81 2.34 -3.03
CA LYS A 146 9.25 3.01 -4.26
C LYS A 146 8.31 2.75 -5.44
N ARG A 147 7.89 1.51 -5.65
CA ARG A 147 6.98 1.13 -6.73
C ARG A 147 5.60 1.78 -6.60
N PHE A 148 5.04 1.83 -5.39
CA PHE A 148 3.71 2.44 -5.15
C PHE A 148 3.77 3.97 -5.15
N SER A 149 4.87 4.57 -4.70
CA SER A 149 5.06 6.04 -4.73
C SER A 149 5.49 6.58 -6.10
N GLY A 150 5.93 5.72 -7.03
CA GLY A 150 6.45 6.14 -8.32
C GLY A 150 7.88 6.70 -8.25
N PHE A 151 8.67 6.24 -7.29
CA PHE A 151 10.08 6.64 -7.14
C PHE A 151 11.03 5.57 -7.69
N PRO A 152 12.13 5.93 -8.38
CA PRO A 152 12.46 7.28 -8.85
C PRO A 152 11.72 7.66 -10.14
N LYS A 153 10.95 6.74 -10.72
CA LYS A 153 10.19 6.90 -11.96
C LYS A 153 8.78 6.37 -11.75
N GLU A 154 7.80 7.06 -12.34
CA GLU A 154 6.41 6.63 -12.31
C GLU A 154 6.26 5.24 -12.93
N THR A 155 5.40 4.43 -12.32
CA THR A 155 4.98 3.13 -12.82
C THR A 155 3.51 3.19 -13.19
N LYS A 156 3.01 2.24 -14.01
CA LYS A 156 1.56 2.12 -14.25
C LYS A 156 0.76 2.08 -12.94
N LYS A 157 1.28 1.37 -11.92
CA LYS A 157 0.64 1.24 -10.62
C LYS A 157 0.59 2.57 -9.86
N SER A 158 1.70 3.30 -9.80
CA SER A 158 1.73 4.61 -9.11
C SER A 158 0.85 5.63 -9.82
N LEU A 159 0.83 5.65 -11.16
CA LEU A 159 -0.03 6.54 -11.92
C LEU A 159 -1.52 6.26 -11.68
N PHE A 160 -1.94 5.00 -11.64
CA PHE A 160 -3.32 4.64 -11.33
C PHE A 160 -3.71 4.99 -9.90
N LEU A 161 -2.79 4.75 -8.96
CA LEU A 161 -2.99 5.05 -7.55
C LEU A 161 -3.11 6.57 -7.32
N LYS A 162 -2.23 7.35 -7.95
CA LYS A 162 -2.12 8.80 -7.76
C LYS A 162 -3.34 9.60 -8.21
N VAL A 163 -4.23 9.00 -9.00
CA VAL A 163 -5.50 9.65 -9.38
C VAL A 163 -6.40 9.92 -8.17
N HIS A 164 -6.45 8.99 -7.22
CA HIS A 164 -7.34 9.08 -6.04
C HIS A 164 -6.57 9.28 -4.73
N TRP A 165 -5.24 9.10 -4.75
CA TRP A 165 -4.43 9.10 -3.55
C TRP A 165 -3.20 9.99 -3.74
N GLU A 166 -2.82 10.71 -2.70
CA GLU A 166 -1.46 11.22 -2.57
C GLU A 166 -0.57 10.12 -2.03
N THR A 167 0.65 9.97 -2.57
CA THR A 167 1.53 8.85 -2.22
C THR A 167 2.93 9.33 -1.90
N ASN A 168 3.38 9.03 -0.68
CA ASN A 168 4.63 9.54 -0.14
C ASN A 168 5.44 8.43 0.54
N ILE A 169 6.76 8.50 0.45
CA ILE A 169 7.65 7.74 1.33
C ILE A 169 8.08 8.69 2.44
N LEU A 170 7.56 8.50 3.64
CA LEU A 170 7.79 9.43 4.75
C LEU A 170 9.07 9.12 5.52
N TYR A 171 9.51 7.85 5.52
CA TYR A 171 10.66 7.43 6.32
C TYR A 171 11.31 6.16 5.77
N TYR A 172 12.64 6.07 5.76
CA TYR A 172 13.36 4.83 5.45
C TYR A 172 13.78 4.12 6.73
N ILE A 173 13.53 2.81 6.81
CA ILE A 173 13.74 2.01 8.02
C ILE A 173 14.79 0.95 7.73
N LYS A 174 15.88 0.96 8.49
CA LYS A 174 16.94 -0.05 8.38
C LYS A 174 16.42 -1.42 8.81
N LYS A 175 16.81 -2.46 8.07
CA LYS A 175 16.47 -3.87 8.39
C LYS A 175 16.90 -4.33 9.78
N ASP A 176 17.95 -3.73 10.36
CA ASP A 176 18.46 -4.05 11.70
C ASP A 176 17.48 -3.73 12.84
N TYR A 177 16.43 -2.97 12.55
CA TYR A 177 15.38 -2.65 13.53
C TYR A 177 14.29 -3.72 13.62
N PHE A 178 14.42 -4.80 12.87
CA PHE A 178 13.46 -5.89 12.83
C PHE A 178 14.02 -7.18 13.40
N HIS A 179 13.13 -8.01 13.96
CA HIS A 179 13.45 -9.37 14.36
C HIS A 179 12.30 -10.33 14.00
N PRO A 180 12.54 -11.42 13.24
CA PRO A 180 13.76 -11.69 12.50
C PRO A 180 14.14 -10.55 11.53
N LYS A 181 15.43 -10.46 11.19
CA LYS A 181 15.95 -9.41 10.30
C LYS A 181 15.56 -9.75 8.85
N PRO A 182 14.88 -8.85 8.12
CA PRO A 182 14.59 -9.05 6.70
C PRO A 182 15.85 -8.94 5.85
N SER A 183 15.78 -9.42 4.60
CA SER A 183 16.87 -9.31 3.62
C SER A 183 17.10 -7.87 3.17
N VAL A 184 16.04 -7.06 3.12
CA VAL A 184 16.03 -5.70 2.58
C VAL A 184 15.53 -4.68 3.60
N ASP A 185 15.93 -3.42 3.41
CA ASP A 185 15.36 -2.29 4.15
C ASP A 185 13.86 -2.11 3.88
N SER A 186 13.19 -1.44 4.81
CA SER A 186 11.79 -1.06 4.70
C SER A 186 11.64 0.45 4.52
N ALA A 187 10.41 0.87 4.29
CA ALA A 187 10.03 2.27 4.33
C ALA A 187 8.59 2.43 4.83
N LEU A 188 8.30 3.56 5.45
CA LEU A 188 6.95 3.99 5.75
C LEU A 188 6.33 4.59 4.48
N LEU A 189 5.46 3.82 3.83
CA LEU A 189 4.64 4.29 2.72
C LEU A 189 3.37 4.93 3.29
N HIS A 190 3.06 6.14 2.85
CA HIS A 190 1.85 6.86 3.19
C HIS A 190 0.98 7.07 1.96
N LEU A 191 -0.31 6.75 2.08
CA LEU A 191 -1.35 7.03 1.10
C LEU A 191 -2.45 7.85 1.78
N SER A 192 -2.68 9.07 1.30
CA SER A 192 -3.79 9.93 1.74
C SER A 192 -4.85 10.00 0.66
N ARG A 193 -6.11 9.79 1.02
CA ARG A 193 -7.23 9.81 0.06
C ARG A 193 -7.54 11.25 -0.32
N LYS A 194 -7.56 11.53 -1.62
CA LYS A 194 -7.94 12.85 -2.13
C LYS A 194 -9.43 13.07 -1.94
N ILE A 195 -9.78 14.25 -1.41
CA ILE A 195 -11.17 14.74 -1.37
C ILE A 195 -11.70 14.88 -2.80
N ASN A 196 -10.88 15.47 -3.68
CA ASN A 196 -11.19 15.65 -5.10
C ASN A 196 -10.20 14.82 -5.95
N PRO A 197 -10.59 13.62 -6.42
CA PRO A 197 -9.78 12.84 -7.35
C PRO A 197 -9.45 13.63 -8.62
N ASN A 198 -8.29 13.37 -9.21
CA ASN A 198 -7.87 14.09 -10.42
C ASN A 198 -8.72 13.75 -11.66
N LEU A 199 -9.45 12.63 -11.65
CA LEU A 199 -10.25 12.17 -12.78
C LEU A 199 -11.63 11.69 -12.30
N SER A 200 -12.65 11.94 -13.12
CA SER A 200 -13.98 11.37 -12.93
C SER A 200 -14.00 9.89 -13.31
N GLY A 201 -15.05 9.17 -12.87
CA GLY A 201 -15.20 7.73 -13.13
C GLY A 201 -15.14 7.34 -14.61
N SER A 202 -15.74 8.15 -15.50
CA SER A 202 -15.73 7.91 -16.95
C SER A 202 -14.34 8.10 -17.58
N ASP A 203 -13.53 9.02 -17.04
CA ASP A 203 -12.17 9.27 -17.52
C ASP A 203 -11.18 8.19 -17.09
N LEU A 204 -11.42 7.49 -15.98
CA LEU A 204 -10.51 6.47 -15.45
C LEU A 204 -10.23 5.34 -16.44
N THR A 205 -11.26 4.85 -17.14
CA THR A 205 -11.10 3.78 -18.12
C THR A 205 -10.25 4.23 -19.30
N LEU A 206 -10.48 5.44 -19.81
CA LEU A 206 -9.70 6.02 -20.89
C LEU A 206 -8.25 6.28 -20.44
N TYR A 207 -8.06 6.78 -19.22
CA TYR A 207 -6.75 7.02 -18.62
C TYR A 207 -5.95 5.73 -18.50
N LYS A 208 -6.56 4.65 -17.99
CA LYS A 208 -5.91 3.33 -17.90
C LYS A 208 -5.43 2.83 -19.25
N ARG A 209 -6.25 3.00 -20.30
CA ARG A 209 -5.88 2.64 -21.69
C ARG A 209 -4.73 3.51 -22.19
N PHE A 210 -4.80 4.82 -22.02
CA PHE A 210 -3.75 5.77 -22.41
C PHE A 210 -2.40 5.43 -21.77
N ILE A 211 -2.38 5.21 -20.45
CA ILE A 211 -1.17 4.85 -19.71
C ILE A 211 -0.64 3.48 -20.15
N ALA A 212 -1.51 2.46 -20.26
CA ALA A 212 -1.08 1.12 -20.68
C ALA A 212 -0.43 1.13 -22.06
N HIS A 213 -1.02 1.86 -23.02
CA HIS A 213 -0.48 2.02 -24.37
C HIS A 213 0.84 2.79 -24.35
N SER A 214 0.90 3.90 -23.61
CA SER A 214 2.11 4.75 -23.53
C SER A 214 3.29 4.03 -22.88
N PHE A 215 3.06 3.15 -21.90
CA PHE A 215 4.12 2.31 -21.33
C PHE A 215 4.54 1.17 -22.27
N LYS A 216 3.63 0.67 -23.12
CA LYS A 216 3.94 -0.42 -24.07
C LYS A 216 4.75 0.09 -25.26
N TYR A 217 4.38 1.25 -25.80
CA TYR A 217 4.94 1.76 -27.05
C TYR A 217 5.85 2.99 -26.88
N GLY A 218 5.79 3.69 -25.74
CA GLY A 218 6.53 4.94 -25.51
C GLY A 218 5.85 6.17 -26.12
N LEU A 219 5.97 7.32 -25.44
CA LEU A 219 5.33 8.59 -25.83
C LEU A 219 5.92 9.23 -27.12
N PHE A 220 7.11 8.81 -27.53
CA PHE A 220 7.81 9.37 -28.70
C PHE A 220 8.03 8.37 -29.83
N SER A 221 7.42 7.19 -29.76
CA SER A 221 7.53 6.18 -30.82
C SER A 221 6.55 6.45 -31.97
N LYS A 222 6.74 5.73 -33.08
CA LYS A 222 5.81 5.73 -34.23
C LYS A 222 4.39 5.28 -33.85
N LYS A 223 4.24 4.51 -32.76
CA LYS A 223 2.95 4.02 -32.24
C LYS A 223 2.40 4.89 -31.10
N SER A 224 2.96 6.10 -30.90
CA SER A 224 2.48 7.02 -29.86
C SER A 224 1.04 7.48 -30.14
N LEU A 225 0.30 7.72 -29.06
CA LEU A 225 -1.06 8.28 -29.13
C LEU A 225 -1.06 9.80 -29.36
N LEU A 226 0.09 10.46 -29.19
CA LEU A 226 0.26 11.90 -29.36
C LEU A 226 1.49 12.18 -30.23
N THR A 227 1.38 13.21 -31.07
CA THR A 227 2.53 13.72 -31.84
C THR A 227 3.47 14.52 -30.93
N LYS A 228 4.73 14.68 -31.35
CA LYS A 228 5.71 15.53 -30.64
C LYS A 228 5.19 16.96 -30.44
N LYS A 229 4.52 17.53 -31.46
CA LYS A 229 3.90 18.87 -31.40
C LYS A 229 2.79 18.92 -30.36
N GLN A 230 1.92 17.91 -30.29
CA GLN A 230 0.86 17.83 -29.28
C GLN A 230 1.41 17.73 -27.87
N ILE A 231 2.44 16.91 -27.64
CA ILE A 231 3.10 16.79 -26.33
C ILE A 231 3.71 18.12 -25.91
N SER A 232 4.51 18.74 -26.79
CA SER A 232 5.20 20.00 -26.50
C SER A 232 4.21 21.13 -26.21
N LEU A 233 3.17 21.27 -27.03
CA LEU A 233 2.15 22.31 -26.87
C LEU A 233 1.33 22.10 -25.58
N ALA A 234 0.93 20.87 -25.27
CA ALA A 234 0.18 20.57 -24.06
C ALA A 234 0.96 20.95 -22.79
N LEU A 235 2.24 20.57 -22.73
CA LEU A 235 3.09 20.89 -21.58
C LEU A 235 3.35 22.39 -21.46
N LYS A 236 3.63 23.06 -22.60
CA LYS A 236 3.80 24.52 -22.63
C LYS A 236 2.55 25.24 -22.12
N ASN A 237 1.37 24.89 -22.62
CA ASN A 237 0.11 25.52 -22.21
C ASN A 237 -0.24 25.27 -20.74
N ALA A 238 0.25 24.17 -20.15
CA ALA A 238 0.08 23.85 -18.74
C ALA A 238 1.20 24.41 -17.85
N ASN A 239 2.13 25.21 -18.40
CA ASN A 239 3.34 25.70 -17.70
C ASN A 239 4.14 24.55 -17.03
N LEU A 240 4.20 23.39 -17.69
CA LEU A 240 4.95 22.23 -17.21
C LEU A 240 6.29 22.09 -17.95
N PRO A 241 7.34 21.56 -17.30
CA PRO A 241 8.62 21.32 -17.94
C PRO A 241 8.47 20.46 -19.19
N SER A 242 9.25 20.80 -20.22
CA SER A 242 9.34 19.98 -21.42
C SER A 242 9.94 18.62 -21.10
N LEU A 243 9.57 17.60 -21.88
CA LEU A 243 10.12 16.27 -21.72
C LEU A 243 11.42 16.16 -22.51
N ARG A 244 12.55 15.99 -21.84
CA ARG A 244 13.79 15.59 -22.50
C ARG A 244 13.89 14.07 -22.60
N LYS A 245 14.73 13.60 -23.50
CA LYS A 245 15.02 12.17 -23.66
C LYS A 245 15.57 11.64 -22.33
N ASN A 246 15.00 10.53 -21.83
CA ASN A 246 15.36 9.85 -20.57
C ASN A 246 14.97 10.55 -19.25
N GLU A 247 14.30 11.70 -19.29
CA GLU A 247 13.82 12.35 -18.07
C GLU A 247 12.63 11.63 -17.42
N LYS A 248 12.47 11.87 -16.13
CA LYS A 248 11.39 11.33 -15.32
C LYS A 248 10.13 12.16 -15.60
N ILE A 249 9.09 11.50 -16.08
CA ILE A 249 7.79 12.13 -16.30
C ILE A 249 7.02 12.11 -14.98
N SER A 250 6.67 13.29 -14.47
CA SER A 250 5.87 13.46 -13.25
C SER A 250 4.41 13.05 -13.47
N PHE A 251 3.70 12.78 -12.38
CA PHE A 251 2.25 12.53 -12.42
C PHE A 251 1.46 13.67 -13.10
N ASN A 252 1.80 14.93 -12.82
CA ASN A 252 1.14 16.10 -13.42
C ASN A 252 1.37 16.18 -14.94
N GLN A 253 2.58 15.86 -15.41
CA GLN A 253 2.86 15.75 -16.84
C GLN A 253 2.04 14.61 -17.48
N TRP A 254 1.98 13.43 -16.85
CA TRP A 254 1.13 12.33 -17.34
C TRP A 254 -0.35 12.72 -17.42
N LEU A 255 -0.86 13.43 -16.42
CA LEU A 255 -2.24 13.90 -16.39
C LEU A 255 -2.51 14.95 -17.48
N CYS A 256 -1.60 15.90 -17.67
CA CYS A 256 -1.66 16.89 -18.76
C CYS A 256 -1.72 16.21 -20.15
N LEU A 257 -0.84 15.23 -20.39
CA LEU A 257 -0.83 14.50 -21.65
C LEU A 257 -2.10 13.67 -21.85
N PHE A 258 -2.67 13.10 -20.78
CA PHE A 258 -3.95 12.43 -20.87
C PHE A 258 -5.08 13.38 -21.30
N TYR A 259 -5.17 14.58 -20.72
CA TYR A 259 -6.19 15.55 -21.12
C TYR A 259 -6.02 16.00 -22.58
N CYS A 260 -4.78 16.18 -23.02
CA CYS A 260 -4.47 16.40 -24.43
C CYS A 260 -5.03 15.27 -25.30
N TYR A 261 -4.71 14.01 -24.97
CA TYR A 261 -5.22 12.83 -25.69
C TYR A 261 -6.76 12.75 -25.70
N LYS A 262 -7.42 12.99 -24.56
CA LYS A 262 -8.88 12.97 -24.42
C LYS A 262 -9.57 14.00 -25.31
N ASN A 263 -9.03 15.21 -25.42
CA ASN A 263 -9.61 16.26 -26.25
C ASN A 263 -9.54 15.90 -27.74
N PHE A 264 -8.46 15.25 -28.18
CA PHE A 264 -8.33 14.79 -29.56
C PHE A 264 -9.25 13.62 -29.91
N THR A 265 -9.47 12.67 -28.99
CA THR A 265 -10.37 11.54 -29.26
C THR A 265 -11.83 11.97 -29.35
N LYS A 266 -12.28 12.93 -28.53
CA LYS A 266 -13.63 13.49 -28.63
C LYS A 266 -13.90 14.16 -29.98
N ASN A 267 -12.93 14.89 -30.52
CA ASN A 267 -13.08 15.59 -31.79
C ASN A 267 -13.10 14.67 -33.02
N LYS A 268 -12.62 13.42 -32.89
CA LYS A 268 -12.69 12.40 -33.95
C LYS A 268 -14.02 11.64 -34.03
N VAL A 269 -14.82 11.67 -32.96
CA VAL A 269 -16.14 11.01 -32.91
C VAL A 269 -17.26 11.96 -33.37
N ARG A 270 -16.97 13.28 -33.42
CA ARG A 270 -17.90 14.33 -33.88
C ARG A 270 -17.71 14.71 -35.36
N LYS A 271 -16.77 14.09 -36.05
CA LYS A 271 -16.56 14.18 -37.50
C LYS A 271 -16.84 12.81 -38.09
#